data_AF-A0A1Q9LKQ3-F1
#
_entry.id   AF-A0A1Q9LKQ3-F1
#
_cell.length_a   1.000
_cell.length_b   1.000
_cell.length_c   1.000
_cell.angle_alpha   90.00
_cell.angle_beta   90.00
_cell.angle_gamma   90.00
#
_symmetry.space_group_name_H-M   'P 1'
#
loop_
_entity.id
_entity.type
_entity.pdbx_description
1 polymer ?
#
loop_
_entity_poly.entity_id
_entity_poly.type
_entity_poly.pdbx_seq_one_letter_code
_entity_poly.pdbx_strand_id
1 'polypeptide(L)'
;MDTDPATPQALAEFRAAREALFRAFDHDLRQGRSANEIARMAQGTVSRPVVLAYLTAKRVAADVRRMLRSAGLDGLFGAEITGETGRGAREVCVMLVVDPREVVDDRDSVVARLVDLLRANNLRLDAPWRGSLAEALWDGEPVRLHRP
;
A
#
# COMPACT_ATOMS: atom_id res chain seq x y z
N MET A 1 -9.71 -21.15 29.97
CA MET A 1 -8.70 -20.09 29.87
C MET A 1 -9.46 -18.82 29.57
N ASP A 2 -9.70 -18.01 30.59
CA ASP A 2 -10.20 -16.66 30.40
C ASP A 2 -9.07 -15.82 29.80
N THR A 3 -9.20 -15.46 28.53
CA THR A 3 -8.40 -14.37 27.97
C THR A 3 -8.98 -13.08 28.51
N ASP A 4 -8.34 -12.54 29.55
CA ASP A 4 -8.59 -11.17 29.99
C ASP A 4 -8.51 -10.25 28.77
N PRO A 5 -9.51 -9.37 28.54
CA PRO A 5 -9.46 -8.45 27.42
C PRO A 5 -8.23 -7.55 27.56
N ALA A 6 -7.43 -7.46 26.50
CA ALA A 6 -6.21 -6.65 26.47
C ALA A 6 -6.53 -5.21 26.90
N THR A 7 -5.81 -4.72 27.91
CA THR A 7 -5.98 -3.34 28.39
C THR A 7 -5.62 -2.35 27.26
N PRO A 8 -6.20 -1.13 27.25
CA PRO A 8 -5.84 -0.10 26.27
C PRO A 8 -4.33 0.18 26.22
N GLN A 9 -3.65 0.10 27.36
CA GLN A 9 -2.19 0.26 27.45
C GLN A 9 -1.45 -0.89 26.77
N ALA A 10 -1.81 -2.15 27.04
CA ALA A 10 -1.19 -3.30 26.39
C ALA A 10 -1.36 -3.25 24.85
N LEU A 11 -2.51 -2.76 24.39
CA LEU A 11 -2.76 -2.56 22.96
C LEU A 11 -1.87 -1.45 22.37
N ALA A 12 -1.66 -0.35 23.09
CA ALA A 12 -0.78 0.74 22.67
C ALA A 12 0.69 0.28 22.60
N GLU A 13 1.17 -0.42 23.61
CA GLU A 13 2.53 -0.99 23.66
C GLU A 13 2.75 -1.99 22.53
N PHE A 14 1.78 -2.87 22.28
CA PHE A 14 1.82 -3.80 21.15
C PHE A 14 1.92 -3.07 19.81
N ARG A 15 1.10 -2.02 19.59
CA ARG A 15 1.15 -1.21 18.36
C ARG A 15 2.51 -0.53 18.19
N ALA A 16 3.06 0.06 19.25
CA ALA A 16 4.36 0.74 19.21
C ALA A 16 5.52 -0.22 18.91
N ALA A 17 5.56 -1.38 19.58
CA ALA A 17 6.57 -2.41 19.32
C ALA A 17 6.50 -2.92 17.88
N ARG A 18 5.27 -3.10 17.37
CA ARG A 18 5.03 -3.51 15.99
C ARG A 18 5.49 -2.46 14.97
N GLU A 19 5.23 -1.18 15.21
CA GLU A 19 5.73 -0.10 14.35
C GLU A 19 7.26 -0.02 14.36
N ALA A 20 7.89 -0.19 15.53
CA ALA A 20 9.35 -0.24 15.64
C ALA A 20 9.94 -1.39 14.80
N LEU A 21 9.31 -2.56 14.81
CA LEU A 21 9.72 -3.69 13.98
C LEU A 21 9.66 -3.38 12.48
N PHE A 22 8.55 -2.81 11.98
CA PHE A 22 8.43 -2.47 10.56
C PHE A 22 9.39 -1.34 10.14
N ARG A 23 9.69 -0.40 11.05
CA ARG A 23 10.76 0.60 10.84
C ARG A 23 12.15 -0.05 10.74
N ALA A 24 12.43 -1.09 11.52
CA ALA A 24 13.68 -1.83 11.43
C ALA A 24 13.81 -2.55 10.07
N PHE A 25 12.73 -3.18 9.58
CA PHE A 25 12.72 -3.77 8.23
C PHE A 25 12.94 -2.73 7.14
N ASP A 26 12.33 -1.55 7.26
CA ASP A 26 12.54 -0.43 6.33
C ASP A 26 13.97 0.11 6.37
N HIS A 27 14.61 0.10 7.55
CA HIS A 27 16.02 0.45 7.69
C HIS A 27 16.91 -0.58 6.98
N ASP A 28 16.72 -1.86 7.26
CA ASP A 28 17.50 -2.95 6.67
C ASP A 28 17.40 -3.00 5.15
N LEU A 29 16.20 -2.78 4.61
CA LEU A 29 15.99 -2.71 3.16
C LEU A 29 16.77 -1.54 2.54
N ARG A 30 16.80 -0.37 3.21
CA ARG A 30 17.59 0.79 2.77
C ARG A 30 19.11 0.55 2.85
N GLN A 31 19.56 -0.34 3.72
CA GLN A 31 20.96 -0.78 3.79
C GLN A 31 21.30 -1.85 2.73
N GLY A 32 20.36 -2.19 1.84
CA GLY A 32 20.58 -3.14 0.75
C GLY A 32 20.39 -4.61 1.13
N ARG A 33 19.86 -4.91 2.33
CA ARG A 33 19.54 -6.29 2.72
C ARG A 33 18.36 -6.80 1.88
N SER A 34 18.45 -8.07 1.44
CA SER A 34 17.37 -8.69 0.70
C SER A 34 16.18 -9.03 1.60
N ALA A 35 14.98 -9.11 1.02
CA ALA A 35 13.77 -9.47 1.77
C ALA A 35 13.86 -10.85 2.46
N ASN A 36 14.58 -11.79 1.86
CA ASN A 36 14.81 -13.11 2.45
C ASN A 36 15.75 -13.04 3.66
N GLU A 37 16.81 -12.22 3.60
CA GLU A 37 17.70 -12.01 4.75
C GLU A 37 16.97 -11.32 5.90
N ILE A 38 16.19 -10.28 5.62
CA ILE A 38 15.38 -9.58 6.62
C ILE A 38 14.38 -10.56 7.26
N ALA A 39 13.69 -11.38 6.47
CA ALA A 39 12.75 -12.37 6.98
C ALA A 39 13.43 -13.46 7.83
N ARG A 40 14.66 -13.85 7.47
CA ARG A 40 15.46 -14.79 8.28
C ARG A 40 15.90 -14.15 9.60
N MET A 41 16.31 -12.88 9.60
CA MET A 41 16.70 -12.15 10.81
C MET A 41 15.51 -11.91 11.75
N ALA A 42 14.31 -11.76 11.21
CA ALA A 42 13.07 -11.56 11.99
C ALA A 42 12.45 -12.86 12.53
N GLN A 43 13.07 -14.02 12.26
CA GLN A 43 12.54 -15.32 12.65
C GLN A 43 12.43 -15.42 14.18
N GLY A 44 11.28 -15.91 14.66
CA GLY A 44 10.97 -15.97 16.10
C GLY A 44 10.24 -14.74 16.64
N THR A 45 10.29 -13.61 15.93
CA THR A 45 9.48 -12.41 16.26
C THR A 45 8.25 -12.32 15.39
N VAL A 46 8.40 -12.54 14.07
CA VAL A 46 7.30 -12.50 13.09
C VAL A 46 7.49 -13.61 12.07
N SER A 47 6.39 -14.14 11.54
CA SER A 47 6.44 -15.18 10.52
C SER A 47 7.01 -14.65 9.19
N ARG A 48 7.82 -15.49 8.53
CA ARG A 48 8.42 -15.16 7.22
C ARG A 48 7.39 -14.64 6.18
N PRO A 49 6.20 -15.26 6.01
CA PRO A 49 5.20 -14.76 5.06
C PRO A 49 4.76 -13.31 5.34
N VAL A 50 4.65 -12.90 6.61
CA VAL A 50 4.26 -11.54 6.98
C VAL A 50 5.35 -10.53 6.59
N VAL A 51 6.62 -10.87 6.82
CA VAL A 51 7.75 -10.01 6.43
C VAL A 51 7.81 -9.87 4.92
N LEU A 52 7.69 -10.98 4.18
CA LEU A 52 7.75 -10.95 2.71
C LEU A 52 6.56 -10.20 2.11
N ALA A 53 5.35 -10.39 2.62
CA ALA A 53 4.17 -9.65 2.19
C ALA A 53 4.34 -8.13 2.41
N TYR A 54 4.87 -7.73 3.57
CA TYR A 54 5.17 -6.33 3.86
C TYR A 54 6.16 -5.72 2.87
N LEU A 55 7.32 -6.35 2.71
CA LEU A 55 8.39 -5.84 1.84
C LEU A 55 7.97 -5.84 0.37
N THR A 56 7.16 -6.82 -0.04
CA THR A 56 6.58 -6.86 -1.39
C THR A 56 5.63 -5.68 -1.62
N ALA A 57 4.69 -5.43 -0.70
CA ALA A 57 3.78 -4.29 -0.80
C ALA A 57 4.52 -2.95 -0.82
N LYS A 58 5.57 -2.80 0.01
CA LYS A 58 6.45 -1.62 0.00
C LYS A 58 7.12 -1.40 -1.35
N ARG A 59 7.66 -2.46 -1.95
CA ARG A 59 8.28 -2.39 -3.26
C ARG A 59 7.26 -1.98 -4.33
N VAL A 60 6.08 -2.61 -4.34
CA VAL A 60 5.00 -2.27 -5.28
C VAL A 60 4.58 -0.81 -5.11
N ALA A 61 4.32 -0.34 -3.88
CA ALA A 61 3.95 1.06 -3.64
C ALA A 61 5.05 2.04 -4.09
N ALA A 62 6.33 1.72 -3.84
CA ALA A 62 7.44 2.55 -4.28
C ALA A 62 7.57 2.60 -5.81
N ASP A 63 7.41 1.45 -6.48
CA ASP A 63 7.41 1.37 -7.94
C ASP A 63 6.25 2.15 -8.53
N VAL A 64 5.03 2.04 -7.97
CA VAL A 64 3.85 2.81 -8.42
C VAL A 64 4.08 4.30 -8.26
N ARG A 65 4.58 4.77 -7.12
CA ARG A 65 4.92 6.19 -6.96
C ARG A 65 5.96 6.66 -7.97
N ARG A 66 6.92 5.81 -8.35
CA ARG A 66 7.91 6.13 -9.40
C ARG A 66 7.24 6.22 -10.78
N MET A 67 6.34 5.30 -11.09
CA MET A 67 5.55 5.31 -12.33
C MET A 67 4.71 6.58 -12.44
N LEU A 68 3.98 6.93 -11.37
CA LEU A 68 3.18 8.15 -11.32
C LEU A 68 4.03 9.40 -11.57
N ARG A 69 5.20 9.50 -10.91
CA ARG A 69 6.16 10.59 -11.17
C ARG A 69 6.61 10.65 -12.63
N SER A 70 6.98 9.51 -13.21
CA SER A 70 7.43 9.48 -14.61
C SER A 70 6.34 9.86 -15.61
N ALA A 71 5.07 9.75 -15.23
CA ALA A 71 3.92 10.10 -16.05
C ALA A 71 3.32 11.49 -15.72
N GLY A 72 3.91 12.23 -14.76
CA GLY A 72 3.39 13.50 -14.27
C GLY A 72 2.02 13.39 -13.58
N LEU A 73 1.76 12.25 -12.93
CA LEU A 73 0.50 11.94 -12.23
C LEU A 73 0.64 11.93 -10.70
N ASP A 74 1.84 12.13 -10.17
CA ASP A 74 2.13 12.06 -8.72
C ASP A 74 1.55 13.22 -7.90
N GLY A 75 1.19 14.34 -8.54
CA GLY A 75 0.44 15.42 -7.91
C GLY A 75 -1.07 15.14 -7.82
N LEU A 76 -1.58 14.17 -8.58
CA LEU A 76 -2.99 13.80 -8.59
C LEU A 76 -3.23 12.52 -7.80
N PHE A 77 -2.37 11.52 -7.97
CA PHE A 77 -2.52 10.19 -7.39
C PHE A 77 -1.38 9.84 -6.44
N GLY A 78 -1.73 9.12 -5.38
CA GLY A 78 -0.82 8.47 -4.47
C GLY A 78 -0.96 6.95 -4.53
N ALA A 79 0.04 6.25 -4.01
CA ALA A 79 -0.06 4.82 -3.74
C ALA A 79 0.19 4.57 -2.25
N GLU A 80 -0.69 3.83 -1.61
CA GLU A 80 -0.63 3.53 -0.18
C GLU A 80 -0.74 2.02 0.07
N ILE A 81 -0.21 1.57 1.20
CA ILE A 81 -0.34 0.18 1.61
C ILE A 81 -1.52 0.10 2.55
N THR A 82 -2.57 -0.60 2.14
CA THR A 82 -3.76 -0.83 2.95
C THR A 82 -3.70 -2.23 3.57
N GLY A 83 -4.44 -2.38 4.68
CA GLY A 83 -4.49 -3.61 5.45
C GLY A 83 -4.07 -3.37 6.90
N GLU A 84 -4.92 -3.80 7.83
CA GLU A 84 -4.55 -3.86 9.23
C GLU A 84 -3.40 -4.83 9.41
N THR A 85 -2.33 -4.33 10.00
CA THR A 85 -1.24 -5.17 10.50
C THR A 85 -1.80 -6.30 11.38
N GLY A 86 -1.86 -7.53 10.86
CA GLY A 86 -2.28 -8.72 11.62
C GLY A 86 -3.29 -9.64 10.93
N ARG A 87 -3.99 -9.21 9.87
CA ARG A 87 -4.86 -10.09 9.08
C ARG A 87 -4.80 -9.74 7.59
N GLY A 88 -4.55 -10.75 6.75
CA GLY A 88 -4.55 -10.63 5.29
C GLY A 88 -3.20 -10.25 4.66
N ALA A 89 -3.10 -10.44 3.34
CA ALA A 89 -2.02 -9.88 2.54
C ALA A 89 -2.09 -8.35 2.60
N ARG A 90 -0.94 -7.68 2.72
CA ARG A 90 -0.89 -6.22 2.57
C ARG A 90 -1.19 -5.88 1.12
N GLU A 91 -2.19 -5.06 0.92
CA GLU A 91 -2.61 -4.61 -0.40
C GLU A 91 -1.99 -3.24 -0.67
N VAL A 92 -1.81 -2.91 -1.94
CA VAL A 92 -1.45 -1.55 -2.34
C VAL A 92 -2.66 -0.96 -3.02
N CYS A 93 -3.09 0.22 -2.58
CA CYS A 93 -4.15 0.98 -3.24
C CYS A 93 -3.58 2.21 -3.93
N VAL A 94 -4.26 2.65 -4.98
CA VAL A 94 -4.11 3.99 -5.57
C VAL A 94 -5.29 4.84 -5.13
N MET A 95 -5.04 6.10 -4.83
CA MET A 95 -6.08 7.06 -4.46
C MET A 95 -5.74 8.45 -4.98
N LEU A 96 -6.77 9.28 -5.16
CA LEU A 96 -6.58 10.70 -5.42
C LEU A 96 -6.03 11.37 -4.15
N VAL A 97 -5.00 12.20 -4.28
CA VAL A 97 -4.32 12.91 -3.17
C VAL A 97 -4.51 14.42 -3.19
N VAL A 98 -5.31 14.90 -4.13
CA VAL A 98 -5.71 16.29 -4.30
C VAL A 98 -7.22 16.40 -4.14
N ASP A 99 -7.73 17.57 -3.74
CA ASP A 99 -9.18 17.80 -3.76
C ASP A 99 -9.69 17.64 -5.21
N PRO A 100 -10.68 16.77 -5.47
CA PRO A 100 -11.29 16.61 -6.79
C PRO A 100 -11.72 17.92 -7.46
N ARG A 101 -12.07 18.95 -6.68
CA ARG A 101 -12.49 20.27 -7.15
C ARG A 101 -11.34 21.12 -7.69
N GLU A 102 -10.11 20.80 -7.33
CA GLU A 102 -8.90 21.49 -7.80
C GLU A 102 -8.34 20.89 -9.10
N VAL A 103 -8.87 19.73 -9.53
CA VAL A 103 -8.47 19.09 -10.78
C VAL A 103 -9.17 19.78 -11.96
N VAL A 104 -8.37 20.44 -12.80
CA VAL A 104 -8.86 21.16 -13.99
C VAL A 104 -9.06 20.24 -15.19
N ASP A 105 -8.34 19.11 -15.21
CA ASP A 105 -8.40 18.13 -16.29
C ASP A 105 -9.70 17.32 -16.27
N ASP A 106 -10.12 16.84 -17.44
CA ASP A 106 -11.24 15.91 -17.56
C ASP A 106 -10.99 14.62 -16.76
N ARG A 107 -11.94 14.28 -15.88
CA ARG A 107 -11.86 13.15 -14.96
C ARG A 107 -11.55 11.85 -15.68
N ASP A 108 -12.33 11.52 -16.70
CA ASP A 108 -12.25 10.21 -17.35
C ASP A 108 -10.95 10.08 -18.15
N SER A 109 -10.47 11.18 -18.76
CA SER A 109 -9.16 11.27 -19.41
C SER A 109 -8.00 11.04 -18.43
N VAL A 110 -8.03 11.66 -17.24
CA VAL A 110 -7.01 11.46 -16.20
C VAL A 110 -6.98 10.01 -15.72
N VAL A 111 -8.15 9.40 -15.51
CA VAL A 111 -8.25 8.00 -15.09
C VAL A 111 -7.80 7.04 -16.19
N ALA A 112 -8.11 7.33 -17.46
CA ALA A 112 -7.61 6.55 -18.58
C ALA A 112 -6.08 6.54 -18.64
N ARG A 113 -5.44 7.71 -18.47
CA ARG A 113 -3.97 7.83 -18.39
C ARG A 113 -3.38 7.01 -17.25
N LEU A 114 -4.01 7.02 -16.07
CA LEU A 114 -3.60 6.19 -14.94
C LEU A 114 -3.71 4.69 -15.27
N VAL A 115 -4.84 4.26 -15.82
CA VAL A 115 -5.08 2.85 -16.17
C VAL A 115 -4.07 2.37 -17.22
N ASP A 116 -3.81 3.17 -18.25
CA ASP A 116 -2.85 2.83 -19.31
C ASP A 116 -1.41 2.75 -18.76
N LEU A 117 -1.02 3.68 -17.89
CA LEU A 117 0.27 3.64 -17.19
C LEU A 117 0.43 2.33 -16.38
N LEU A 118 -0.57 1.97 -15.58
CA LEU A 118 -0.53 0.76 -14.77
C LEU A 118 -0.50 -0.49 -15.64
N ARG A 119 -1.33 -0.54 -16.70
CA ARG A 119 -1.39 -1.66 -17.65
C ARG A 119 -0.05 -1.86 -18.35
N ALA A 120 0.62 -0.78 -18.79
CA ALA A 120 1.94 -0.83 -19.41
C ALA A 120 3.01 -1.46 -18.49
N ASN A 121 2.76 -1.51 -17.18
CA ASN A 121 3.64 -2.07 -16.17
C ASN A 121 3.10 -3.36 -15.52
N ASN A 122 2.18 -4.05 -16.19
CA ASN A 122 1.54 -5.28 -15.71
C ASN A 122 0.87 -5.12 -14.33
N LEU A 123 0.23 -3.98 -14.11
CA LEU A 123 -0.61 -3.70 -12.96
C LEU A 123 -2.03 -3.35 -13.42
N ARG A 124 -3.01 -3.64 -12.58
CA ARG A 124 -4.41 -3.31 -12.80
C ARG A 124 -5.01 -2.74 -11.53
N LEU A 125 -5.98 -1.85 -11.68
CA LEU A 125 -6.86 -1.45 -10.59
C LEU A 125 -8.02 -2.45 -10.54
N ASP A 126 -8.37 -2.88 -9.33
CA ASP A 126 -9.58 -3.67 -9.12
C ASP A 126 -10.79 -2.82 -9.44
N ALA A 127 -11.74 -3.39 -10.18
CA ALA A 127 -13.00 -2.72 -10.44
C ALA A 127 -13.73 -2.53 -9.10
N PRO A 128 -14.23 -1.31 -8.80
CA PRO A 128 -15.01 -1.10 -7.61
C PRO A 128 -16.27 -1.96 -7.67
N TRP A 129 -16.76 -2.41 -6.52
CA TRP A 129 -17.94 -3.28 -6.44
C TRP A 129 -19.19 -2.61 -7.04
N ARG A 130 -19.23 -1.28 -7.01
CA ARG A 130 -20.28 -0.46 -7.66
C ARG A 130 -19.64 0.79 -8.25
N GLY A 131 -20.21 1.28 -9.35
CA GLY A 131 -19.77 2.51 -10.01
C GLY A 131 -18.57 2.30 -10.94
N SER A 132 -18.05 3.41 -11.42
CA SER A 132 -16.84 3.45 -12.27
C SER A 132 -15.58 3.67 -11.44
N LEU A 133 -14.41 3.29 -11.97
CA LEU A 133 -13.11 3.60 -11.36
C LEU A 133 -12.94 5.10 -11.12
N ALA A 134 -13.49 5.91 -12.03
CA ALA A 134 -13.39 7.35 -11.95
C ALA A 134 -14.27 7.94 -10.84
N GLU A 135 -15.44 7.35 -10.56
CA GLU A 135 -16.25 7.70 -9.37
C GLU A 135 -15.51 7.34 -8.10
N ALA A 136 -15.06 6.08 -7.97
CA ALA A 136 -14.35 5.63 -6.77
C ALA A 136 -13.15 6.53 -6.43
N LEU A 137 -12.31 6.85 -7.43
CA LEU A 137 -11.14 7.72 -7.21
C LEU A 137 -11.52 9.16 -6.85
N TRP A 138 -12.57 9.72 -7.46
CA TRP A 138 -13.03 11.10 -7.15
C TRP A 138 -13.77 11.20 -5.82
N ASP A 139 -14.39 10.11 -5.36
CA ASP A 139 -15.00 10.04 -4.04
C ASP A 139 -13.96 9.80 -2.92
N GLY A 140 -12.67 9.70 -3.29
CA GLY A 140 -11.57 9.47 -2.37
C GLY A 140 -11.44 8.02 -1.91
N GLU A 141 -12.13 7.08 -2.57
CA GLU A 141 -12.05 5.67 -2.24
C GLU A 141 -10.69 5.09 -2.67
N PRO A 142 -9.97 4.39 -1.77
CA PRO A 142 -8.75 3.69 -2.14
C PRO A 142 -9.05 2.50 -3.05
N VAL A 143 -8.51 2.52 -4.28
CA VAL A 143 -8.72 1.45 -5.27
C VAL A 143 -7.53 0.50 -5.26
N ARG A 144 -7.78 -0.80 -5.02
CA ARG A 144 -6.74 -1.82 -4.90
C ARG A 144 -6.01 -2.04 -6.21
N LEU A 145 -4.72 -2.32 -6.10
CA LEU A 145 -3.86 -2.78 -7.20
C LEU A 145 -3.74 -4.29 -7.17
N HIS A 146 -3.83 -4.87 -8.36
CA HIS A 146 -3.59 -6.28 -8.61
C HIS A 146 -2.53 -6.46 -9.69
N ARG A 147 -1.71 -7.51 -9.55
CA ARG A 147 -0.89 -8.03 -10.65
C ARG A 147 -1.60 -9.24 -11.24
N PRO A 148 -1.98 -9.19 -12.53
CA PRO A 148 -2.63 -10.31 -13.22
C PRO A 148 -1.71 -11.54 -13.35
#